data_AF-A0A9E3NM58-F1
#
_entry.id   AF-A0A9E3NM58-F1
#
_cell.length_a   1.000
_cell.length_b   1.000
_cell.length_c   1.000
_cell.angle_alpha   90.00
_cell.angle_beta   90.00
_cell.angle_gamma   90.00
#
_symmetry.space_group_name_H-M   'P 1'
#
loop_
_entity.id
_entity.type
_entity.pdbx_description
1 polymer ?
#
loop_
_entity_poly.entity_id
_entity_poly.type
_entity_poly.pdbx_seq_one_letter_code
_entity_poly.pdbx_strand_id
1 'polypeptide(L)'
;MGLQRKIQLLFLLLLFCTAVQAQTTVYITNTGEKYHKQTCKYLSKSSISIELTKAKENGYTACSVCKPGGTTTTTQPVKQNASVSRQCSAMTKAGSRCKGVTTNASGRCYQH
;
A
#
# COMPACT_ATOMS: atom_id res chain seq x y z
N MET A 1 -8.29 -51.00 -18.23
CA MET A 1 -7.15 -50.84 -17.28
C MET A 1 -6.27 -49.63 -17.60
N GLY A 2 -5.85 -49.39 -18.85
CA GLY A 2 -4.90 -48.31 -19.19
C GLY A 2 -5.42 -46.86 -19.08
N LEU A 3 -6.68 -46.61 -19.47
CA LEU A 3 -7.26 -45.26 -19.46
C LEU A 3 -7.55 -44.74 -18.05
N GLN A 4 -8.05 -45.61 -17.17
CA GLN A 4 -8.34 -45.29 -15.76
C GLN A 4 -7.05 -44.93 -14.99
N ARG A 5 -5.91 -45.62 -15.25
CA ARG A 5 -4.61 -45.27 -14.66
C ARG A 5 -4.07 -43.93 -15.16
N LYS A 6 -4.33 -43.57 -16.44
CA LYS A 6 -3.97 -42.26 -17.01
C LYS A 6 -4.81 -41.13 -16.41
N ILE A 7 -6.10 -41.36 -16.20
CA ILE A 7 -7.00 -40.41 -15.52
C ILE A 7 -6.57 -40.24 -14.06
N GLN A 8 -6.24 -41.33 -13.35
CA GLN A 8 -5.73 -41.29 -11.98
C GLN A 8 -4.42 -40.48 -11.88
N LEU A 9 -3.48 -40.66 -12.83
CA LEU A 9 -2.22 -39.91 -12.88
C LEU A 9 -2.43 -38.43 -13.23
N LEU A 10 -3.35 -38.12 -14.14
CA LEU A 10 -3.73 -36.74 -14.46
C LEU A 10 -4.39 -36.03 -13.28
N PHE A 11 -5.28 -36.71 -12.54
CA PHE A 11 -5.92 -36.18 -11.34
C PHE A 11 -4.90 -35.95 -10.20
N LEU A 12 -3.95 -36.86 -10.01
CA LEU A 12 -2.87 -36.72 -9.02
C LEU A 12 -1.93 -35.56 -9.34
N LEU A 13 -1.64 -35.35 -10.63
CA LEU A 13 -0.78 -34.28 -11.14
C LEU A 13 -1.47 -32.91 -11.13
N LEU A 14 -2.80 -32.88 -11.35
CA LEU A 14 -3.63 -31.68 -11.18
C LEU A 14 -3.81 -31.28 -9.71
N LEU A 15 -3.90 -32.25 -8.78
CA LEU A 15 -4.04 -31.96 -7.34
C LEU A 15 -2.81 -31.25 -6.77
N PHE A 16 -1.61 -31.59 -7.26
CA PHE A 16 -0.34 -31.05 -6.78
C PHE A 16 -0.07 -29.61 -7.24
N CYS A 17 -0.75 -29.15 -8.29
CA CYS A 17 -0.44 -27.88 -8.96
C CYS A 17 -1.17 -26.64 -8.40
N THR A 18 -2.02 -26.81 -7.37
CA THR A 18 -2.98 -25.76 -6.98
C THR A 18 -2.59 -24.91 -5.75
N ALA A 19 -1.49 -25.20 -5.07
CA ALA A 19 -1.18 -24.56 -3.78
C ALA A 19 -0.08 -23.49 -3.87
N VAL A 20 -0.24 -22.47 -4.72
CA VAL A 20 0.55 -21.23 -4.60
C VAL A 20 -0.20 -20.27 -3.68
N GLN A 21 0.25 -20.14 -2.44
CA GLN A 21 -0.30 -19.20 -1.46
C GLN A 21 0.54 -17.92 -1.43
N ALA A 22 -0.11 -16.77 -1.61
CA ALA A 22 0.56 -15.47 -1.49
C ALA A 22 0.84 -15.15 -0.02
N GLN A 23 2.12 -15.19 0.36
CA GLN A 23 2.56 -14.84 1.71
C GLN A 23 2.65 -13.32 1.86
N THR A 24 2.02 -12.78 2.90
CA THR A 24 2.09 -11.35 3.22
C THR A 24 3.06 -11.13 4.36
N THR A 25 4.17 -10.43 4.11
CA THR A 25 5.16 -10.09 5.14
C THR A 25 4.76 -8.84 5.90
N VAL A 26 4.79 -8.91 7.22
CA VAL A 26 4.64 -7.77 8.15
C VAL A 26 5.83 -7.73 9.10
N TYR A 27 5.90 -6.68 9.93
CA TYR A 27 7.05 -6.45 10.79
C TYR A 27 6.65 -6.34 12.26
N ILE A 28 7.42 -6.95 13.14
CA ILE A 28 7.25 -6.84 14.60
C ILE A 28 8.50 -6.22 15.22
N THR A 29 8.34 -5.71 16.45
CA THR A 29 9.45 -5.22 17.29
C THR A 29 9.85 -6.27 18.31
N ASN A 30 11.09 -6.22 18.83
CA ASN A 30 11.60 -7.21 19.81
C ASN A 30 10.72 -7.38 21.06
N THR A 31 10.09 -6.31 21.53
CA THR A 31 9.38 -6.27 22.83
C THR A 31 7.90 -5.93 22.70
N GLY A 32 7.39 -5.74 21.49
CA GLY A 32 6.04 -5.24 21.26
C GLY A 32 5.06 -6.34 20.87
N GLU A 33 3.80 -6.19 21.27
CA GLU A 33 2.70 -7.12 20.98
C GLU A 33 1.98 -6.80 19.67
N LYS A 34 2.56 -5.93 18.84
CA LYS A 34 1.92 -5.44 17.61
C LYS A 34 2.75 -5.75 16.38
N TYR A 35 2.05 -6.02 15.27
CA TYR A 35 2.65 -6.03 13.95
C TYR A 35 2.40 -4.71 13.21
N HIS A 36 3.32 -4.39 12.31
CA HIS A 36 3.52 -3.08 11.70
C HIS A 36 3.76 -3.20 10.19
N LYS A 37 3.55 -2.10 9.46
CA LYS A 37 4.11 -1.90 8.11
C LYS A 37 5.58 -1.49 8.22
N GLN A 38 6.37 -1.76 7.18
CA GLN A 38 7.79 -1.37 7.11
C GLN A 38 8.01 0.13 7.36
N THR A 39 7.05 0.96 6.99
CA THR A 39 7.12 2.44 7.11
C THR A 39 6.68 2.97 8.47
N CYS A 40 6.41 2.10 9.46
CA CYS A 40 5.96 2.54 10.78
C CYS A 40 7.09 3.23 11.56
N LYS A 41 6.84 4.43 12.07
CA LYS A 41 7.82 5.20 12.88
C LYS A 41 8.36 4.47 14.11
N TYR A 42 7.57 3.56 14.68
CA TYR A 42 7.94 2.77 15.86
C TYR A 42 8.86 1.59 15.55
N LEU A 43 9.06 1.29 14.26
CA LEU A 43 9.90 0.21 13.78
C LEU A 43 11.37 0.63 13.58
N SER A 44 11.71 1.87 13.93
CA SER A 44 13.03 2.48 13.71
C SER A 44 14.17 1.84 14.52
N LYS A 45 13.86 1.27 15.69
CA LYS A 45 14.86 0.66 16.58
C LYS A 45 14.98 -0.86 16.42
N SER A 46 13.92 -1.53 15.97
CA SER A 46 13.90 -2.98 15.76
C SER A 46 12.83 -3.33 14.73
N SER A 47 13.20 -4.14 13.74
CA SER A 47 12.32 -4.56 12.66
C SER A 47 12.58 -6.02 12.33
N ILE A 48 11.70 -6.91 12.77
CA ILE A 48 11.77 -8.34 12.46
C ILE A 48 10.63 -8.68 11.51
N SER A 49 10.96 -9.18 10.32
CA SER A 49 9.98 -9.64 9.35
C SER A 49 9.35 -10.97 9.79
N ILE A 50 8.03 -11.02 9.77
CA ILE A 50 7.24 -12.21 10.07
C ILE A 50 6.05 -12.30 9.09
N GLU A 51 5.60 -13.51 8.79
CA GLU A 51 4.39 -13.71 8.00
C GLU A 51 3.15 -13.23 8.77
N LEU A 52 2.21 -12.58 8.08
CA LEU A 52 0.99 -12.04 8.69
C LEU A 52 0.15 -13.13 9.38
N THR A 53 0.08 -14.32 8.79
CA THR A 53 -0.58 -15.51 9.36
C THR A 53 0.05 -15.87 10.70
N LYS A 54 1.37 -16.09 10.70
CA LYS A 54 2.15 -16.41 11.90
C LYS A 54 2.10 -15.32 12.97
N ALA A 55 2.07 -14.04 12.57
CA ALA A 55 1.89 -12.93 13.51
C ALA A 55 0.54 -13.02 14.23
N LYS A 56 -0.54 -13.32 13.50
CA LYS A 56 -1.87 -13.49 14.10
C LYS A 56 -1.94 -14.73 14.99
N GLU A 57 -1.35 -15.85 14.56
CA GLU A 57 -1.27 -17.09 15.33
C GLU A 57 -0.52 -16.89 16.66
N ASN A 58 0.55 -16.11 16.63
CA ASN A 58 1.31 -15.74 17.82
C ASN A 58 0.62 -14.66 18.69
N GLY A 59 -0.60 -14.25 18.37
CA GLY A 59 -1.38 -13.30 19.16
C GLY A 59 -1.01 -11.82 18.96
N TYR A 60 -0.17 -11.48 17.97
CA TYR A 60 0.16 -10.09 17.69
C TYR A 60 -1.05 -9.35 17.12
N THR A 61 -1.24 -8.10 17.57
CA THR A 61 -2.34 -7.24 17.13
C THR A 61 -1.90 -6.21 16.10
N ALA A 62 -2.80 -5.72 15.26
CA ALA A 62 -2.44 -4.68 14.28
C ALA A 62 -2.05 -3.38 14.99
N CYS A 63 -0.97 -2.74 14.54
CA CYS A 63 -0.63 -1.41 15.00
C CYS A 63 -1.69 -0.39 14.54
N SER A 64 -2.36 0.27 15.50
CA SER A 64 -3.40 1.27 15.25
C SER A 64 -2.88 2.51 14.50
N VAL A 65 -1.57 2.75 14.52
CA VAL A 65 -0.93 3.91 13.88
C VAL A 65 -0.64 3.67 12.40
N CYS A 66 -0.05 2.52 12.04
CA CYS A 66 0.28 2.23 10.64
C CYS A 66 -0.74 1.33 9.92
N LYS A 67 -1.73 0.80 10.64
CA LYS A 67 -2.87 0.02 10.13
C LYS A 67 -2.47 -1.00 9.03
N PRO A 68 -1.58 -1.96 9.35
CA PRO A 68 -1.21 -3.03 8.42
C PRO A 68 -2.44 -3.88 8.10
N GLY A 69 -2.87 -3.90 6.84
CA GLY A 69 -4.10 -4.57 6.39
C GLY A 69 -5.21 -3.65 5.86
N GLY A 70 -5.10 -2.32 6.07
CA GLY A 70 -5.89 -1.38 5.28
C GLY A 70 -5.39 -1.40 3.84
N THR A 71 -6.26 -1.82 2.90
CA THR A 71 -6.00 -1.89 1.46
C THR A 71 -5.61 -0.53 0.90
N THR A 72 -4.32 -0.21 0.98
CA THR A 72 -3.69 0.80 0.13
C THR A 72 -3.01 0.05 -1.00
N THR A 73 -3.81 -0.51 -1.91
CA THR A 73 -3.36 -0.84 -3.25
C THR A 73 -3.03 0.48 -3.94
N THR A 74 -1.79 0.95 -3.84
CA THR A 74 -1.27 2.01 -4.72
C THR A 74 0.25 1.91 -4.78
N THR A 75 0.74 1.36 -5.88
CA THR A 75 1.74 1.99 -6.74
C THR A 75 2.43 3.19 -6.12
N GLN A 76 3.69 3.04 -5.71
CA GLN A 76 4.67 4.09 -5.47
C GLN A 76 4.30 5.25 -4.50
N PRO A 77 5.22 5.68 -3.65
CA PRO A 77 5.02 6.87 -2.83
C PRO A 77 5.16 8.11 -3.72
N VAL A 78 4.08 8.57 -4.37
CA VAL A 78 4.02 9.99 -4.74
C VAL A 78 3.87 10.73 -3.41
N LYS A 79 4.98 11.27 -2.91
CA LYS A 79 4.98 12.31 -1.89
C LYS A 79 4.16 13.50 -2.40
N GLN A 80 2.87 13.52 -2.18
CA GLN A 80 2.05 14.72 -2.32
C GLN A 80 2.09 15.52 -1.01
N ASN A 81 3.31 15.83 -0.57
CA ASN A 81 3.60 16.93 0.35
C ASN A 81 4.42 17.98 -0.41
N ALA A 82 3.90 18.39 -1.56
CA ALA A 82 4.33 19.59 -2.25
C ALA A 82 3.06 20.37 -2.58
N SER A 83 2.94 21.59 -2.07
CA SER A 83 1.98 22.57 -2.54
C SER A 83 2.25 22.81 -4.02
N VAL A 84 1.62 21.99 -4.88
CA VAL A 84 1.83 22.05 -6.33
C VAL A 84 1.40 23.44 -6.77
N SER A 85 2.36 24.29 -7.14
CA SER A 85 2.05 25.59 -7.71
C SER A 85 1.39 25.34 -9.07
N ARG A 86 0.15 25.78 -9.19
CA ARG A 86 -0.64 25.67 -10.43
C ARG A 86 -0.85 27.09 -10.96
N GLN A 87 -0.91 27.22 -12.29
CA GLN A 87 -1.22 28.51 -12.91
C GLN A 87 -2.63 28.95 -12.52
N CYS A 88 -2.79 30.22 -12.15
CA CYS A 88 -4.08 30.82 -11.84
C CYS A 88 -5.09 30.56 -12.97
N SER A 89 -6.31 30.20 -12.58
CA SER A 89 -7.40 29.88 -13.48
C SER A 89 -8.16 31.11 -13.99
N ALA A 90 -7.93 32.29 -13.41
CA ALA A 90 -8.66 33.51 -13.74
C ALA A 90 -8.15 34.19 -15.04
N MET A 91 -9.03 34.99 -15.65
CA MET A 91 -8.72 35.87 -16.78
C MET A 91 -8.60 37.33 -16.33
N THR A 92 -7.73 38.08 -16.98
CA THR A 92 -7.60 39.53 -16.77
C THR A 92 -8.70 40.29 -17.49
N LYS A 93 -8.89 41.58 -17.17
CA LYS A 93 -9.86 42.46 -17.85
C LYS A 93 -9.62 42.57 -19.36
N ALA A 94 -8.38 42.38 -19.81
CA ALA A 94 -8.00 42.36 -21.22
C ALA A 94 -8.26 40.99 -21.90
N GLY A 95 -8.85 40.02 -21.19
CA GLY A 95 -9.19 38.68 -21.72
C GLY A 95 -8.02 37.69 -21.77
N SER A 96 -6.80 38.12 -21.45
CA SER A 96 -5.64 37.23 -21.39
C SER A 96 -5.59 36.42 -20.09
N ARG A 97 -5.07 35.20 -20.16
CA ARG A 97 -4.92 34.30 -19.00
C ARG A 97 -3.96 34.89 -17.96
N CYS A 98 -4.33 34.83 -16.69
CA CYS A 98 -3.48 35.26 -15.59
C CYS A 98 -2.17 34.43 -15.55
N LYS A 99 -1.03 35.12 -15.49
CA LYS A 99 0.31 34.50 -15.45
C LYS A 99 0.78 34.17 -14.02
N GLY A 100 0.01 34.55 -13.00
CA GLY A 100 0.34 34.28 -11.60
C GLY A 100 0.07 32.83 -11.23
N VAL A 101 0.91 32.25 -10.39
CA VAL A 101 0.74 30.89 -9.86
C VAL A 101 0.11 30.92 -8.46
N THR A 102 -0.54 29.84 -8.07
CA THR A 102 -1.15 29.69 -6.75
C THR A 102 -1.05 28.25 -6.25
N THR A 103 -1.00 28.11 -4.95
CA THR A 103 -1.02 26.84 -4.22
C THR A 103 -2.32 26.65 -3.45
N ASN A 104 -3.26 27.60 -3.56
CA ASN A 104 -4.53 27.54 -2.86
C ASN A 104 -5.52 26.56 -3.53
N ALA A 105 -6.48 26.08 -2.75
CA ALA A 105 -7.50 25.15 -3.23
C ALA A 105 -8.41 25.75 -4.31
N SER A 106 -8.63 27.08 -4.29
CA SER A 106 -9.49 27.76 -5.27
C SER A 106 -8.90 27.85 -6.67
N GLY A 107 -7.59 27.65 -6.83
CA GLY A 107 -6.90 27.81 -8.11
C GLY A 107 -6.87 29.25 -8.62
N ARG A 108 -7.11 30.25 -7.76
CA ARG A 108 -7.00 31.69 -8.08
C ARG A 108 -5.85 32.33 -7.29
N CYS A 109 -5.04 33.18 -7.91
CA CYS A 109 -4.02 33.93 -7.19
C CYS A 109 -4.67 35.09 -6.41
N TYR A 110 -3.93 35.71 -5.49
CA TYR A 110 -4.43 36.79 -4.62
C TYR A 110 -4.91 38.06 -5.35
N GLN A 111 -4.75 38.13 -6.68
CA GLN A 111 -5.18 39.25 -7.52
C GLN A 111 -6.57 39.04 -8.15
N HIS A 112 -7.23 37.88 -7.90
CA HIS A 112 -8.45 37.44 -8.60
C HIS A 112 -9.42 36.66 -7.71
#